data_AF-A0A3D2EUZ2-F1
#
_entry.id   AF-A0A3D2EUZ2-F1
#
_cell.length_a   1.000
_cell.length_b   1.000
_cell.length_c   1.000
_cell.angle_alpha   90.00
_cell.angle_beta   90.00
_cell.angle_gamma   90.00
#
_symmetry.space_group_name_H-M   'P 1'
#
loop_
_entity.id
_entity.type
_entity.pdbx_description
1 polymer ?
#
loop_
_entity_poly.entity_id
_entity_poly.type
_entity_poly.pdbx_seq_one_letter_code
_entity_poly.pdbx_strand_id
1 'polypeptide(L)' 'PHLPLPAYELVLKASHTFNLLDARHAISVTERQRYILRVRTMARQVAHEYYAARKALGFPMASPELRAELLNDEEQA' A
#
# COMPACT_ATOMS: atom_id res chain seq x y z
N PRO A 1 -9.44 7.10 -12.61
CA PRO A 1 -9.91 7.14 -11.21
C PRO A 1 -8.87 6.46 -10.31
N HIS A 2 -8.53 7.04 -9.15
CA HIS A 2 -7.61 6.43 -8.18
C HIS A 2 -8.39 5.50 -7.26
N LEU A 3 -8.07 4.20 -7.27
CA LEU A 3 -8.83 3.16 -6.57
C LEU A 3 -7.92 2.36 -5.60
N PRO A 4 -7.44 2.98 -4.51
CA PRO A 4 -6.47 2.36 -3.62
C PRO A 4 -7.01 1.11 -2.90
N LEU A 5 -8.31 1.09 -2.53
CA LEU A 5 -8.90 -0.05 -1.83
C LEU A 5 -8.98 -1.32 -2.73
N PRO A 6 -9.54 -1.28 -3.96
CA PRO A 6 -9.45 -2.41 -4.88
C PRO A 6 -8.01 -2.83 -5.21
N ALA A 7 -7.10 -1.87 -5.38
CA ALA A 7 -5.69 -2.17 -5.63
C ALA A 7 -5.04 -2.92 -4.45
N TYR A 8 -5.38 -2.54 -3.21
CA TYR A 8 -4.92 -3.23 -2.01
C TYR A 8 -5.35 -4.70 -1.98
N GLU A 9 -6.60 -5.01 -2.35
CA GLU A 9 -7.08 -6.40 -2.42
C GLU A 9 -6.26 -7.25 -3.40
N LEU A 10 -5.85 -6.67 -4.53
CA LEU A 10 -4.98 -7.35 -5.50
C LEU A 10 -3.56 -7.56 -4.95
N VAL A 11 -3.03 -6.62 -4.17
CA VAL A 11 -1.75 -6.78 -3.47
C VAL A 11 -1.82 -7.93 -2.46
N LEU A 12 -2.91 -8.04 -1.70
CA LEU A 12 -3.13 -9.16 -0.77
C LEU A 12 -3.18 -10.51 -1.49
N LYS A 13 -3.90 -10.59 -2.62
CA LYS A 13 -3.95 -11.78 -3.47
C LYS A 13 -2.56 -12.14 -4.01
N ALA A 14 -1.81 -11.17 -4.52
CA ALA A 14 -0.45 -11.38 -5.01
C ALA A 14 0.49 -11.91 -3.92
N SER A 15 0.43 -11.34 -2.70
CA SER A 15 1.19 -11.79 -1.54
C SER A 15 0.86 -13.24 -1.17
N HIS A 16 -0.44 -13.58 -1.14
CA HIS A 16 -0.89 -14.94 -0.84
C HIS A 16 -0.44 -15.94 -1.92
N THR A 17 -0.62 -15.61 -3.20
CA THR A 17 -0.16 -16.46 -4.31
C THR A 17 1.36 -16.65 -4.29
N PHE A 18 2.12 -15.60 -3.98
CA PHE A 18 3.56 -15.71 -3.77
C PHE A 18 3.90 -16.72 -2.67
N ASN A 19 3.24 -16.65 -1.51
CA ASN A 19 3.46 -17.60 -0.41
C ASN A 19 3.17 -19.06 -0.83
N LEU A 20 2.11 -19.29 -1.62
CA LEU A 20 1.80 -20.62 -2.13
C LEU A 20 2.86 -21.16 -3.09
N LEU A 21 3.37 -20.31 -3.99
CA LEU A 21 4.46 -20.66 -4.91
C LEU A 21 5.76 -20.96 -4.16
N ASP A 22 6.07 -20.13 -3.16
CA ASP A 22 7.27 -20.24 -2.35
C ASP A 22 7.28 -21.54 -1.51
N ALA A 23 6.16 -21.84 -0.84
CA ALA A 23 6.00 -23.07 -0.07
C ALA A 23 6.07 -24.34 -0.93
N ARG A 24 5.67 -24.25 -2.20
CA ARG A 24 5.78 -25.35 -3.17
C ARG A 24 7.18 -25.47 -3.79
N HIS A 25 8.12 -24.61 -3.42
CA HIS A 25 9.44 -24.52 -4.05
C HIS A 25 9.36 -24.35 -5.58
N ALA A 26 8.29 -23.71 -6.06
CA ALA A 26 8.00 -23.54 -7.48
C ALA A 26 8.71 -22.32 -8.09
N ILE A 27 9.50 -21.59 -7.30
CA ILE A 27 10.27 -20.41 -7.69
C ILE A 27 11.70 -20.51 -7.17
N SER A 28 12.65 -20.02 -7.96
CA SER A 28 14.06 -19.92 -7.58
C SER A 28 14.31 -18.81 -6.55
N VAL A 29 15.50 -18.80 -5.94
CA VAL A 29 15.92 -17.76 -4.98
C VAL A 29 15.88 -16.36 -5.60
N THR A 30 16.32 -16.22 -6.86
CA THR A 30 16.30 -14.94 -7.58
C THR A 30 14.88 -14.48 -7.88
N GLU A 31 13.99 -15.42 -8.25
CA GLU A 31 12.57 -15.11 -8.46
C GLU A 31 11.88 -14.71 -7.17
N ARG A 32 12.17 -15.38 -6.05
CA ARG A 32 11.67 -15.01 -4.72
C ARG A 32 11.98 -13.56 -4.40
N GLN A 33 13.24 -13.13 -4.53
CA GLN A 33 13.64 -11.73 -4.28
C GLN A 33 12.88 -10.76 -5.19
N ARG A 34 12.74 -11.09 -6.49
CA ARG A 34 12.01 -10.27 -7.46
C ARG A 34 10.53 -10.14 -7.09
N TYR A 35 9.86 -11.24 -6.71
CA TYR A 35 8.45 -11.20 -6.31
C TYR A 35 8.24 -10.39 -5.04
N ILE A 36 9.10 -10.54 -4.03
CA ILE A 36 9.05 -9.73 -2.80
C ILE A 36 9.16 -8.24 -3.14
N LEU A 37 10.11 -7.84 -3.97
CA LEU A 37 10.27 -6.44 -4.38
C LEU A 37 9.04 -5.92 -5.14
N ARG A 38 8.44 -6.73 -6.01
CA ARG A 38 7.23 -6.36 -6.74
C ARG A 38 6.05 -6.14 -5.80
N VAL A 39 5.77 -7.09 -4.91
CA VAL A 39 4.67 -6.98 -3.94
C VAL A 39 4.89 -5.77 -3.03
N ARG A 40 6.12 -5.56 -2.53
CA ARG A 40 6.46 -4.40 -1.70
C ARG A 40 6.25 -3.06 -2.42
N THR A 41 6.66 -2.99 -3.69
CA THR A 41 6.51 -1.77 -4.50
C THR A 41 5.03 -1.43 -4.70
N MET A 42 4.20 -2.42 -5.05
CA MET A 42 2.76 -2.22 -5.21
C MET A 42 2.10 -1.82 -3.89
N ALA A 43 2.44 -2.48 -2.78
CA ALA A 43 1.92 -2.14 -1.46
C ALA A 43 2.23 -0.67 -1.07
N ARG A 44 3.46 -0.21 -1.34
CA ARG A 44 3.87 1.18 -1.09
C ARG A 44 3.08 2.17 -1.93
N GLN A 45 2.89 1.89 -3.22
CA GLN A 45 2.08 2.73 -4.10
C GLN A 45 0.63 2.83 -3.60
N VAL A 46 0.02 1.70 -3.25
CA VAL A 46 -1.33 1.66 -2.67
C VAL A 46 -1.43 2.48 -1.39
N ALA A 47 -0.42 2.42 -0.51
CA ALA A 47 -0.39 3.21 0.72
C ALA A 47 -0.33 4.73 0.45
N HIS A 48 0.52 5.17 -0.49
CA HIS A 48 0.59 6.58 -0.90
C HIS A 48 -0.72 7.06 -1.51
N GLU A 49 -1.32 6.27 -2.40
CA GLU A 49 -2.62 6.59 -3.03
C GLU A 49 -3.76 6.62 -2.00
N TYR A 50 -3.77 5.70 -1.04
CA TYR A 50 -4.74 5.70 0.05
C TYR A 50 -4.60 6.93 0.93
N TYR A 51 -3.37 7.29 1.30
CA TYR A 51 -3.09 8.50 2.06
C TYR A 51 -3.57 9.75 1.31
N ALA A 52 -3.22 9.90 0.03
CA ALA A 52 -3.65 11.02 -0.80
C ALA A 52 -5.18 11.10 -0.91
N ALA A 53 -5.87 9.97 -1.10
CA ALA A 53 -7.33 9.93 -1.13
C ALA A 53 -7.95 10.33 0.22
N ARG A 54 -7.37 9.89 1.35
CA ARG A 54 -7.83 10.30 2.69
C ARG A 54 -7.59 11.78 2.95
N LYS A 55 -6.45 12.30 2.50
CA LYS A 55 -6.11 13.71 2.60
C LYS A 55 -7.06 14.59 1.80
N ALA A 56 -7.39 14.22 0.56
CA ALA A 56 -8.36 14.93 -0.27
C ALA A 56 -9.76 15.01 0.39
N LEU A 57 -10.08 14.07 1.27
CA LEU A 57 -11.30 14.05 2.08
C LEU A 57 -11.14 14.74 3.46
N GLY A 58 -9.98 15.35 3.74
CA GLY A 58 -9.68 16.00 5.02
C GLY A 58 -9.46 15.04 6.19
N PHE A 59 -8.95 13.83 5.93
CA PHE A 59 -8.71 12.77 6.92
C PHE A 59 -9.92 12.50 7.84
N PRO A 60 -11.07 12.06 7.30
CA PRO A 60 -12.33 11.94 8.06
C PRO A 60 -12.28 10.91 9.20
N MET A 61 -11.30 9.99 9.17
CA MET A 61 -11.13 8.93 10.17
C MET A 61 -10.04 9.26 11.21
N ALA A 62 -9.32 10.38 11.05
CA ALA A 62 -8.32 10.82 12.02
C ALA A 62 -8.99 11.55 13.19
N SER A 63 -8.37 11.47 14.38
CA SER A 63 -8.79 12.29 15.52
C SER A 63 -8.68 13.77 15.16
N PRO A 64 -9.44 14.66 15.82
CA PRO A 64 -9.38 16.10 15.55
C PRO A 64 -7.95 16.65 15.67
N GLU A 65 -7.18 16.19 16.65
CA GLU A 65 -5.80 16.62 16.92
C GLU A 65 -4.86 16.19 15.79
N LEU A 66 -4.88 14.89 15.45
CA LEU A 66 -4.03 14.34 14.39
C LEU A 66 -4.37 14.91 13.01
N ARG A 67 -5.65 15.17 12.74
CA ARG A 67 -6.08 15.82 11.50
C ARG A 67 -5.55 17.24 11.38
N ALA A 68 -5.58 18.01 12.47
CA ALA A 68 -5.04 19.37 12.47
C ALA A 68 -3.53 19.36 12.20
N GLU A 69 -2.79 18.48 12.89
CA GLU A 69 -1.35 18.28 12.66
C GLU A 69 -1.03 17.95 11.19
N LEU A 70 -1.66 16.90 10.64
CA LEU A 70 -1.40 16.43 9.28
C LEU A 70 -1.77 17.42 8.18
N LEU A 71 -2.75 18.30 8.41
CA LEU A 71 -3.12 19.34 7.45
C LEU A 71 -2.18 20.55 7.56
N ASN A 72 -1.70 20.87 8.77
CA ASN A 72 -0.78 21.99 9.02
C ASN A 72 0.64 21.70 8.54
N ASP A 73 1.14 20.47 8.71
CA ASP A 73 2.48 20.06 8.28
C ASP A 73 2.71 20.26 6.77
N GLU A 74 1.63 20.26 5.99
CA GLU A 74 1.68 20.44 4.54
C GLU A 74 1.47 21.87 4.07
N GLU A 75 0.83 22.75 4.84
CA GLU A 75 0.83 24.20 4.53
C GLU A 75 2.24 24.81 4.68
N GLN A 76 3.12 24.13 5.43
CA GLN A 76 4.48 24.57 5.74
C GLN A 76 5.57 23.90 4.87
N ALA A 77 5.21 22.91 4.04
CA ALA A 77 6.12 22.15 3.17
C ALA A 77 6.07 22.63 1.71
#